data_AF-A0A3D2MB94-F1
#
_entry.id   AF-A0A3D2MB94-F1
#
_cell.length_a   1.000
_cell.length_b   1.000
_cell.length_c   1.000
_cell.angle_alpha   90.00
_cell.angle_beta   90.00
_cell.angle_gamma   90.00
#
_symmetry.space_group_name_H-M   'P 1'
#
loop_
_entity.id
_entity.type
_entity.pdbx_description
1 polymer ?
#
loop_
_entity_poly.entity_id
_entity_poly.type
_entity_poly.pdbx_seq_one_letter_code
_entity_poly.pdbx_strand_id
1 'polypeptide(L)'
;MTTLTTTPRADDYHMPAEWAPHSQTWMVWPQRPDNWRDQGTPAQAAFTAVAKAIARFEPVTVCVTAEQYVAAREQLDDPRIRLVEISSDDAWVRDTGPTFLINGKGGLRGVDWTFNAWGGLNGGLYEDWQRDDEVARKILEIERCDRYRTEGFV
;
A
#
# COMPACT_ATOMS: atom_id res chain seq x y z
N MET A 1 -12.63 -6.82 9.10
CA MET A 1 -12.81 -7.46 7.77
C MET A 1 -12.84 -8.98 7.90
N THR A 2 -13.42 -9.71 6.94
CA THR A 2 -13.37 -11.19 6.89
C THR A 2 -12.21 -11.69 6.02
N THR A 3 -11.50 -12.74 6.46
CA THR A 3 -10.60 -13.50 5.58
C THR A 3 -11.39 -14.63 4.92
N LEU A 4 -11.52 -14.58 3.60
CA LEU A 4 -12.32 -15.50 2.81
C LEU A 4 -11.53 -16.78 2.48
N THR A 5 -12.24 -17.91 2.43
CA THR A 5 -11.66 -19.23 2.10
C THR A 5 -11.93 -19.69 0.67
N THR A 6 -12.76 -18.94 -0.07
CA THR A 6 -13.03 -19.11 -1.50
C THR A 6 -11.98 -18.38 -2.34
N THR A 7 -12.12 -18.39 -3.67
CA THR A 7 -11.24 -17.64 -4.58
C THR A 7 -11.99 -16.47 -5.20
N PRO A 8 -11.29 -15.39 -5.61
CA PRO A 8 -11.90 -14.29 -6.36
C PRO A 8 -12.74 -14.76 -7.53
N ARG A 9 -12.23 -15.71 -8.33
CA ARG A 9 -12.94 -16.27 -9.49
C ARG A 9 -14.23 -17.00 -9.09
N ALA A 10 -14.21 -17.78 -8.01
CA ALA A 10 -15.40 -18.50 -7.53
C ALA A 10 -16.49 -17.53 -7.05
N ASP A 11 -16.09 -16.37 -6.56
CA ASP A 11 -16.97 -15.34 -6.02
C ASP A 11 -17.34 -14.26 -7.06
N ASP A 12 -16.96 -14.44 -8.34
CA ASP A 12 -17.24 -13.51 -9.45
C ASP A 12 -16.54 -12.12 -9.28
N TYR A 13 -15.35 -12.12 -8.66
CA TYR A 13 -14.47 -10.97 -8.52
C TYR A 13 -13.27 -11.04 -9.48
N HIS A 14 -12.87 -9.89 -10.00
CA HIS A 14 -11.68 -9.73 -10.85
C HIS A 14 -10.95 -8.43 -10.54
N MET A 15 -9.65 -8.40 -10.83
CA MET A 15 -8.87 -7.16 -10.79
C MET A 15 -9.25 -6.31 -12.01
N PRO A 16 -9.75 -5.07 -11.84
CA PRO A 16 -9.96 -4.17 -12.95
C PRO A 16 -8.61 -3.75 -13.55
N ALA A 17 -8.61 -3.33 -14.81
CA ALA A 17 -7.43 -2.72 -15.41
C ALA A 17 -7.09 -1.38 -14.72
N GLU A 18 -5.82 -1.02 -14.66
CA GLU A 18 -5.36 0.20 -13.96
C GLU A 18 -5.81 1.52 -14.63
N TRP A 19 -6.34 1.46 -15.85
CA TRP A 19 -6.97 2.63 -16.51
C TRP A 19 -8.47 2.73 -16.24
N ALA A 20 -9.06 1.79 -15.48
CA ALA A 20 -10.43 1.91 -15.04
C ALA A 20 -10.57 3.06 -14.01
N PRO A 21 -11.78 3.58 -13.78
CA PRO A 21 -11.98 4.64 -12.77
C PRO A 21 -11.56 4.21 -11.37
N HIS A 22 -10.84 5.08 -10.68
CA HIS A 22 -10.37 4.87 -9.30
C HIS A 22 -11.12 5.76 -8.30
N SER A 23 -11.17 5.32 -7.04
CA SER A 23 -11.64 6.14 -5.92
C SER A 23 -10.51 6.93 -5.25
N GLN A 24 -9.30 6.37 -5.19
CA GLN A 24 -8.11 6.97 -4.59
C GLN A 24 -6.84 6.16 -4.95
N THR A 25 -5.67 6.78 -4.77
CA THR A 25 -4.36 6.11 -4.82
C THR A 25 -3.78 5.93 -3.42
N TRP A 26 -3.14 4.80 -3.17
CA TRP A 26 -2.34 4.54 -1.97
C TRP A 26 -0.84 4.69 -2.23
N MET A 27 -0.10 5.19 -1.24
CA MET A 27 1.37 5.30 -1.22
C MET A 27 1.91 4.95 0.16
N VAL A 28 3.19 4.59 0.27
CA VAL A 28 3.91 4.45 1.55
C VAL A 28 5.07 5.44 1.58
N TRP A 29 5.36 6.00 2.75
CA TRP A 29 6.37 7.04 2.93
C TRP A 29 7.80 6.46 3.08
N PRO A 30 8.80 6.94 2.31
CA PRO A 30 10.17 6.45 2.39
C PRO A 30 10.92 7.04 3.59
N GLN A 31 11.61 6.17 4.34
CA GLN A 31 12.36 6.59 5.54
C GLN A 31 13.63 5.80 5.85
N ARG A 32 13.75 4.52 5.44
CA ARG A 32 14.85 3.67 5.92
C ARG A 32 16.22 4.16 5.39
N PRO A 33 17.21 4.39 6.27
CA PRO A 33 18.45 5.08 5.88
C PRO A 33 19.46 4.20 5.14
N ASP A 34 19.30 2.88 5.19
CA ASP A 34 20.11 1.90 4.49
C ASP A 34 19.73 1.74 3.00
N ASN A 35 18.50 2.11 2.62
CA ASN A 35 18.07 2.19 1.23
C ASN A 35 18.05 3.64 0.70
N TRP A 36 17.55 4.58 1.52
CA TRP A 36 17.35 5.96 1.11
C TRP A 36 18.44 6.88 1.69
N ARG A 37 19.32 7.39 0.81
CA ARG A 37 20.39 8.32 1.18
C ARG A 37 19.88 9.57 1.92
N ASP A 38 20.78 10.20 2.68
CA ASP A 38 20.53 11.46 3.38
C ASP A 38 19.25 11.40 4.25
N GLN A 39 19.10 10.29 4.98
CA GLN A 39 17.95 10.01 5.86
C GLN A 39 16.60 10.08 5.12
N GLY A 40 16.57 9.70 3.84
CA GLY A 40 15.36 9.72 3.03
C GLY A 40 14.94 11.07 2.46
N THR A 41 15.55 12.19 2.89
CA THR A 41 15.15 13.56 2.48
C THR A 41 14.91 13.73 0.96
N PRO A 42 15.82 13.27 0.07
CA PRO A 42 15.62 13.42 -1.37
C PRO A 42 14.48 12.57 -1.90
N ALA A 43 14.29 11.36 -1.35
CA ALA A 43 13.21 10.46 -1.71
C ALA A 43 11.85 11.00 -1.25
N GLN A 44 11.79 11.54 -0.04
CA GLN A 44 10.60 12.19 0.52
C GLN A 44 10.13 13.38 -0.33
N ALA A 45 11.08 14.20 -0.80
CA ALA A 45 10.76 15.29 -1.73
C ALA A 45 10.19 14.76 -3.07
N ALA A 46 10.77 13.68 -3.62
CA ALA A 46 10.27 13.06 -4.85
C ALA A 46 8.88 12.42 -4.65
N PHE A 47 8.66 11.69 -3.57
CA PHE A 47 7.37 11.08 -3.22
C PHE A 47 6.31 12.15 -2.97
N THR A 48 6.66 13.27 -2.35
CA THR A 48 5.79 14.44 -2.19
C THR A 48 5.36 15.01 -3.55
N ALA A 49 6.31 15.15 -4.48
CA ALA A 49 6.00 15.63 -5.83
C ALA A 49 5.04 14.68 -6.57
N VAL A 50 5.25 13.36 -6.45
CA VAL A 50 4.35 12.34 -7.02
C VAL A 50 2.96 12.41 -6.39
N ALA A 51 2.87 12.42 -5.06
CA ALA A 51 1.60 12.48 -4.34
C ALA A 51 0.79 13.74 -4.73
N LYS A 52 1.44 14.91 -4.77
CA LYS A 52 0.81 16.17 -5.21
C LYS A 52 0.41 16.15 -6.69
N ALA A 53 1.18 15.47 -7.55
CA ALA A 53 0.82 15.31 -8.95
C ALA A 53 -0.45 14.45 -9.12
N ILE A 54 -0.56 13.34 -8.38
CA ILE A 54 -1.74 12.46 -8.39
C ILE A 54 -2.94 13.17 -7.77
N ALA A 55 -2.71 13.94 -6.70
CA ALA A 55 -3.75 14.70 -6.00
C ALA A 55 -4.53 15.64 -6.92
N ARG A 56 -3.97 16.08 -8.05
CA ARG A 56 -4.68 16.88 -9.06
C ARG A 56 -5.84 16.13 -9.74
N PHE A 57 -5.83 14.80 -9.70
CA PHE A 57 -6.79 13.94 -10.40
C PHE A 57 -7.68 13.16 -9.44
N GLU A 58 -7.11 12.59 -8.38
CA GLU A 58 -7.85 11.75 -7.41
C GLU A 58 -7.33 11.96 -5.97
N PRO A 59 -8.08 11.56 -4.94
CA PRO A 59 -7.57 11.55 -3.57
C PRO A 59 -6.36 10.63 -3.42
N VAL A 60 -5.43 10.99 -2.52
CA VAL A 60 -4.26 10.17 -2.20
C VAL A 60 -4.28 9.85 -0.71
N THR A 61 -4.04 8.59 -0.35
CA THR A 61 -3.75 8.19 1.02
C THR A 61 -2.30 7.73 1.14
N VAL A 62 -1.53 8.37 2.02
CA VAL A 62 -0.13 8.01 2.28
C VAL A 62 -0.03 7.32 3.65
N CYS A 63 0.47 6.09 3.64
CA CYS A 63 0.86 5.34 4.82
C CYS A 63 2.18 5.91 5.37
N VAL A 64 2.18 6.33 6.62
CA VAL A 64 3.36 6.92 7.28
C VAL A 64 3.55 6.25 8.64
N THR A 65 4.80 6.06 9.07
CA THR A 65 5.09 5.61 10.43
C THR A 65 4.77 6.71 11.45
N ALA A 66 4.55 6.34 12.71
CA ALA A 66 4.31 7.30 13.79
C ALA A 66 5.42 8.36 13.89
N GLU A 67 6.68 7.93 13.71
CA GLU A 67 7.86 8.79 13.78
C GLU A 67 7.88 9.87 12.68
N GLN A 68 7.52 9.49 11.45
CA GLN A 68 7.56 10.41 10.31
C GLN A 68 6.26 11.20 10.13
N TYR A 69 5.19 10.89 10.87
CA TYR A 69 3.85 11.40 10.60
C TYR A 69 3.77 12.93 10.52
N VAL A 70 4.32 13.63 11.53
CA VAL A 70 4.27 15.09 11.60
C VAL A 70 5.09 15.72 10.48
N ALA A 71 6.33 15.26 10.28
CA ALA A 71 7.22 15.78 9.24
C ALA A 71 6.67 15.52 7.81
N ALA A 72 6.09 14.34 7.56
CA ALA A 72 5.45 14.02 6.30
C ALA A 72 4.22 14.90 6.05
N ARG A 73 3.43 15.21 7.10
CA ARG A 73 2.26 16.08 6.97
C ARG A 73 2.64 17.49 6.53
N GLU A 74 3.73 18.04 7.06
CA GLU A 74 4.25 19.36 6.70
C GLU A 74 4.65 19.42 5.21
N GLN A 75 5.21 18.34 4.66
CA GLN A 75 5.60 18.26 3.24
C GLN A 75 4.40 18.03 2.31
N LEU A 76 3.45 17.21 2.76
CA LEU A 76 2.27 16.79 2.02
C LEU A 76 1.09 17.75 2.23
N ASP A 77 1.28 19.06 2.33
CA ASP A 77 0.26 20.08 2.69
C ASP A 77 -0.99 20.25 1.78
N ASP A 78 -1.36 19.25 0.98
CA ASP A 78 -2.54 19.26 0.11
C ASP A 78 -3.76 18.60 0.82
N PRO A 79 -4.94 19.23 0.86
CA PRO A 79 -6.14 18.68 1.50
C PRO A 79 -6.69 17.41 0.84
N ARG A 80 -6.31 17.11 -0.41
CA ARG A 80 -6.66 15.86 -1.09
C ARG A 80 -5.73 14.70 -0.73
N ILE A 81 -4.68 14.97 0.06
CA ILE A 81 -3.75 13.97 0.57
C ILE A 81 -4.06 13.69 2.05
N ARG A 82 -4.57 12.50 2.33
CA ARG A 82 -4.78 11.96 3.68
C ARG A 82 -3.52 11.21 4.11
N LEU A 83 -3.12 11.36 5.38
CA LEU A 83 -2.12 10.49 6.00
C LEU A 83 -2.83 9.48 6.90
N VAL A 84 -2.30 8.26 6.94
CA VAL A 84 -2.72 7.22 7.90
C VAL A 84 -1.48 6.59 8.50
N GLU A 85 -1.50 6.43 9.82
CA GLU A 85 -0.40 5.78 10.51
C GLU A 85 -0.41 4.26 10.24
N ILE A 86 0.58 3.80 9.48
CA ILE A 86 0.83 2.39 9.18
C ILE A 86 2.34 2.16 9.20
N SER A 87 2.78 1.23 10.03
CA SER A 87 4.17 0.75 10.01
C SER A 87 4.45 -0.06 8.75
N SER A 88 5.64 0.14 8.18
CA SER A 88 6.19 -0.55 7.00
C SER A 88 7.71 -0.68 7.17
N ASP A 89 8.32 -1.62 6.47
CA ASP A 89 9.78 -1.81 6.49
C ASP A 89 10.45 -1.12 5.29
N ASP A 90 9.74 -0.92 4.16
CA ASP A 90 10.11 0.02 3.09
C ASP A 90 8.89 0.57 2.31
N ALA A 91 9.10 1.47 1.35
CA ALA A 91 8.06 2.31 0.76
C ALA A 91 7.45 1.84 -0.57
N TRP A 92 7.20 0.53 -0.71
CA TRP A 92 6.81 -0.09 -1.98
C TRP A 92 5.38 -0.67 -1.98
N VAL A 93 4.39 0.21 -1.78
CA VAL A 93 2.97 -0.20 -1.69
C VAL A 93 2.42 -0.92 -2.92
N ARG A 94 3.08 -0.76 -4.08
CA ARG A 94 2.73 -1.52 -5.30
C ARG A 94 2.83 -3.02 -5.06
N ASP A 95 3.82 -3.43 -4.27
CA ASP A 95 4.15 -4.84 -4.06
C ASP A 95 3.64 -5.35 -2.70
N THR A 96 3.49 -4.44 -1.72
CA THR A 96 3.09 -4.77 -0.34
C THR A 96 1.62 -4.42 -0.03
N GLY A 97 0.99 -3.61 -0.88
CA GLY A 97 -0.40 -3.21 -0.76
C GLY A 97 -1.37 -4.26 -1.32
N PRO A 98 -2.68 -4.08 -1.08
CA PRO A 98 -3.65 -5.03 -1.56
C PRO A 98 -3.88 -4.87 -3.07
N THR A 99 -4.12 -5.99 -3.77
CA THR A 99 -4.68 -5.94 -5.12
C THR A 99 -6.20 -5.89 -5.04
N PHE A 100 -6.79 -4.71 -5.28
CA PHE A 100 -8.24 -4.53 -5.22
C PHE A 100 -8.96 -5.27 -6.36
N LEU A 101 -10.16 -5.76 -6.05
CA LEU A 101 -11.02 -6.55 -6.91
C LEU A 101 -12.45 -6.00 -6.93
N ILE A 102 -13.09 -6.06 -8.09
CA ILE A 102 -14.50 -5.68 -8.28
C ILE A 102 -15.32 -6.84 -8.85
N ASN A 103 -16.64 -6.80 -8.70
CA ASN A 103 -17.57 -7.81 -9.22
C ASN A 103 -18.63 -7.25 -10.19
N GLY A 104 -18.49 -5.98 -10.63
CA GLY A 104 -19.46 -5.30 -11.49
C GLY A 104 -20.83 -5.00 -10.83
N LYS A 105 -21.01 -5.35 -9.55
CA LYS A 105 -22.25 -5.19 -8.76
C LYS A 105 -22.06 -4.25 -7.56
N GLY A 106 -21.00 -3.45 -7.58
CA GLY A 106 -20.63 -2.53 -6.50
C GLY A 106 -19.83 -3.16 -5.35
N GLY A 107 -19.45 -4.43 -5.45
CA GLY A 107 -18.59 -5.08 -4.45
C GLY A 107 -17.12 -4.71 -4.62
N LEU A 108 -16.43 -4.49 -3.50
CA LEU A 108 -14.98 -4.26 -3.42
C LEU A 108 -14.38 -5.26 -2.43
N ARG A 109 -13.31 -5.94 -2.85
CA ARG A 109 -12.51 -6.86 -2.03
C ARG A 109 -11.04 -6.68 -2.36
N GLY A 110 -10.15 -7.26 -1.57
CA GLY A 110 -8.71 -7.25 -1.86
C GLY A 110 -8.10 -8.64 -1.85
N VAL A 111 -7.09 -8.84 -2.71
CA VAL A 111 -6.10 -9.90 -2.50
C VAL A 111 -4.96 -9.33 -1.67
N ASP A 112 -4.62 -10.08 -0.64
CA ASP A 112 -3.50 -9.86 0.25
C ASP A 112 -2.46 -10.94 -0.09
N TRP A 113 -1.44 -10.54 -0.84
CA TRP A 113 -0.36 -11.42 -1.26
C TRP A 113 0.65 -11.58 -0.12
N THR A 114 1.09 -12.81 0.17
CA THR A 114 2.24 -12.97 1.06
C THR A 114 3.45 -12.28 0.42
N PHE A 115 4.12 -11.42 1.17
CA PHE A 115 5.29 -10.67 0.72
C PHE A 115 6.56 -11.14 1.44
N ASN A 116 7.69 -11.18 0.72
CA ASN A 116 8.96 -11.66 1.25
C ASN A 116 10.18 -10.80 0.88
N ALA A 117 10.02 -9.48 0.67
CA ALA A 117 11.12 -8.61 0.23
C ALA A 117 11.82 -9.09 -1.06
N TRP A 118 11.02 -9.55 -2.03
CA TRP A 118 11.46 -9.97 -3.38
C TRP A 118 12.51 -11.09 -3.40
N GLY A 119 12.39 -12.09 -2.53
CA GLY A 119 13.30 -13.26 -2.53
C GLY A 119 13.49 -13.91 -1.15
N GLY A 120 12.96 -13.30 -0.10
CA GLY A 120 13.06 -13.78 1.27
C GLY A 120 14.50 -14.00 1.70
N LEU A 121 14.73 -15.12 2.40
CA LEU A 121 16.07 -15.53 2.83
C LEU A 121 16.98 -15.95 1.66
N ASN A 122 16.46 -16.04 0.43
CA ASN A 122 17.18 -16.47 -0.77
C ASN A 122 17.54 -15.27 -1.67
N GLY A 123 18.03 -14.18 -1.08
CA GLY A 123 18.47 -12.99 -1.81
C GLY A 123 17.44 -11.86 -1.89
N GLY A 124 16.48 -11.82 -0.97
CA GLY A 124 15.61 -10.65 -0.79
C GLY A 124 16.41 -9.39 -0.41
N LEU A 125 15.77 -8.23 -0.56
CA LEU A 125 16.45 -6.92 -0.45
C LEU A 125 16.69 -6.47 1.00
N TYR A 126 15.99 -7.06 1.97
CA TYR A 126 16.18 -6.83 3.40
C TYR A 126 15.65 -8.01 4.23
N GLU A 127 16.12 -8.13 5.47
CA GLU A 127 15.89 -9.32 6.31
C GLU A 127 14.55 -9.35 7.04
N ASP A 128 13.98 -8.19 7.39
CA ASP A 128 12.69 -8.09 8.10
C ASP A 128 11.68 -7.31 7.26
N TRP A 129 10.63 -8.02 6.82
CA TRP A 129 9.54 -7.52 5.98
C TRP A 129 8.16 -7.77 6.60
N GLN A 130 8.11 -8.12 7.89
CA GLN A 130 6.85 -8.47 8.55
C GLN A 130 5.87 -7.31 8.50
N ARG A 131 6.34 -6.06 8.63
CA ARG A 131 5.44 -4.90 8.60
C ARG A 131 4.93 -4.64 7.19
N ASP A 132 5.75 -4.90 6.17
CA ASP A 132 5.35 -4.83 4.77
C ASP A 132 4.27 -5.87 4.43
N ASP A 133 4.42 -7.11 4.89
CA ASP A 133 3.42 -8.17 4.70
C ASP A 133 2.09 -7.86 5.41
N GLU A 134 2.10 -6.96 6.39
CA GLU A 134 0.88 -6.47 7.06
C GLU A 134 0.22 -5.27 6.37
N VAL A 135 0.88 -4.60 5.42
CA VAL A 135 0.37 -3.35 4.79
C VAL A 135 -0.95 -3.61 4.08
N ALA A 136 -1.03 -4.66 3.25
CA ALA A 136 -2.26 -5.03 2.54
C ALA A 136 -3.45 -5.22 3.49
N ARG A 137 -3.25 -5.97 4.57
CA ARG A 137 -4.28 -6.21 5.60
C ARG A 137 -4.76 -4.92 6.24
N LYS A 138 -3.85 -4.02 6.62
CA LYS A 138 -4.19 -2.75 7.28
C LYS A 138 -4.97 -1.82 6.35
N ILE A 139 -4.56 -1.71 5.08
CA ILE A 139 -5.29 -0.94 4.06
C ILE A 139 -6.71 -1.48 3.89
N LEU A 140 -6.88 -2.80 3.78
CA LEU A 140 -8.20 -3.42 3.62
C LEU A 140 -9.12 -3.23 4.83
N GLU A 141 -8.59 -3.25 6.06
CA GLU A 141 -9.39 -2.92 7.25
C GLU A 141 -9.87 -1.46 7.25
N ILE A 142 -9.00 -0.51 6.87
CA ILE A 142 -9.37 0.91 6.77
C ILE A 142 -10.49 1.12 5.75
N GLU A 143 -10.39 0.44 4.61
CA GLU A 143 -11.37 0.51 3.52
C GLU A 143 -12.56 -0.44 3.73
N ARG A 144 -12.62 -1.16 4.87
CA ARG A 144 -13.70 -2.09 5.25
C ARG A 144 -13.98 -3.16 4.19
N CYS A 145 -12.92 -3.65 3.55
CA CYS A 145 -12.99 -4.64 2.47
C CYS A 145 -12.65 -6.05 2.98
N ASP A 146 -13.41 -7.06 2.58
CA ASP A 146 -13.03 -8.46 2.81
C ASP A 146 -11.77 -8.82 2.01
N ARG A 147 -10.96 -9.74 2.55
CA ARG A 147 -9.67 -10.14 1.95
C ARG A 147 -9.61 -11.62 1.58
N TYR A 148 -8.93 -11.89 0.47
CA TYR A 148 -8.39 -13.22 0.14
C TYR A 148 -6.90 -13.21 0.48
N ARG A 149 -6.46 -14.08 1.40
CA ARG A 149 -5.03 -14.20 1.76
C ARG A 149 -4.41 -15.39 1.03
N THR A 150 -3.21 -15.21 0.51
CA THR A 150 -2.47 -16.27 -0.20
C THR A 150 -1.33 -16.82 0.65
N GLU A 151 -1.68 -17.63 1.63
CA GLU A 151 -0.71 -18.30 2.50
C GLU A 151 0.25 -19.15 1.65
N GLY A 152 1.56 -18.99 1.85
CA GLY A 152 2.61 -19.72 1.12
C GLY A 152 2.80 -19.29 -0.36
N PHE A 153 2.25 -18.14 -0.74
CA PHE A 153 2.69 -17.44 -1.95
C PHE A 153 4.09 -16.87 -1.66
N VAL A 154 5.08 -17.21 -2.50
CA VAL A 154 6.52 -16.91 -2.39
C VAL A 154 7.30 -17.50 -1.20
#